data_AF-A0A401I6Q7-F1
#
_entry.id   AF-A0A401I6Q7-F1
#
_cell.length_a   1.000
_cell.length_b   1.000
_cell.length_c   1.000
_cell.angle_alpha   90.00
_cell.angle_beta   90.00
_cell.angle_gamma   90.00
#
_symmetry.space_group_name_H-M   'P 1'
#
loop_
_entity.id
_entity.type
_entity.pdbx_description
1 polymer ?
#
loop_
_entity_poly.entity_id
_entity_poly.type
_entity_poly.pdbx_seq_one_letter_code
_entity_poly.pdbx_strand_id
1 'polypeptide(L)'
;MAIHTFDQARFITGADAVSVYCHEYNMPGSWYKGNASAVCIFEMSDGSVFTYRGSWSAEGFSTSWDADWRVIGSKGSARWDGRTDAKAELVDEAGQPGFTSSMVSHTLTPDWPGRLEHDGCLDEMFAALEA
;
A
#
# COMPACT_ATOMS: atom_id res chain seq x y z
N MET A 1 12.27 3.38 3.51
CA MET A 1 11.23 2.43 3.95
C MET A 1 9.86 3.10 3.88
N ALA A 2 9.40 3.82 4.90
CA ALA A 2 8.02 4.33 4.89
C ALA A 2 7.70 5.38 3.82
N ILE A 3 8.66 6.22 3.41
CA ILE A 3 8.38 7.37 2.54
C ILE A 3 7.80 6.99 1.17
N HIS A 4 8.32 5.94 0.53
CA HIS A 4 7.82 5.50 -0.78
C HIS A 4 6.42 4.91 -0.66
N THR A 5 6.19 4.02 0.30
CA THR A 5 4.87 3.43 0.55
C THR A 5 3.84 4.49 0.97
N PHE A 6 4.25 5.48 1.75
CA PHE A 6 3.40 6.60 2.14
C PHE A 6 3.04 7.47 0.93
N ASP A 7 3.99 7.76 0.06
CA ASP A 7 3.72 8.53 -1.16
C ASP A 7 2.84 7.75 -2.16
N GLN A 8 3.06 6.45 -2.30
CA GLN A 8 2.16 5.55 -3.03
C GLN A 8 0.72 5.60 -2.47
N ALA A 9 0.55 5.62 -1.15
CA ALA A 9 -0.77 5.75 -0.53
C ALA A 9 -1.43 7.09 -0.90
N ARG A 10 -0.67 8.20 -0.88
CA ARG A 10 -1.15 9.52 -1.32
C ARG A 10 -1.51 9.52 -2.80
N PHE A 11 -0.70 8.90 -3.65
CA PHE A 11 -0.96 8.78 -5.09
C PHE A 11 -2.23 7.98 -5.37
N ILE A 12 -2.41 6.82 -4.72
CA ILE A 12 -3.56 5.94 -4.91
C ILE A 12 -4.86 6.61 -4.44
N THR A 13 -4.82 7.32 -3.31
CA THR A 13 -6.01 7.96 -2.71
C THR A 13 -6.30 9.35 -3.26
N GLY A 14 -5.29 10.05 -3.78
CA GLY A 14 -5.36 11.48 -4.07
C GLY A 14 -5.49 12.35 -2.81
N ALA A 15 -5.28 11.79 -1.62
CA ALA A 15 -5.49 12.45 -0.34
C ALA A 15 -4.16 12.69 0.40
N ASP A 16 -4.07 13.83 1.09
CA ASP A 16 -2.97 14.15 1.98
C ASP A 16 -3.23 13.66 3.41
N ALA A 17 -2.18 13.27 4.13
CA ALA A 17 -2.27 12.96 5.56
C ALA A 17 -2.44 14.24 6.38
N VAL A 18 -3.39 14.24 7.32
CA VAL A 18 -3.68 15.39 8.20
C VAL A 18 -3.22 15.17 9.64
N SER A 19 -3.10 13.90 10.07
CA SER A 19 -2.57 13.54 11.38
C SER A 19 -1.90 12.17 11.33
N VAL A 20 -1.00 11.89 12.29
CA VAL A 20 -0.36 10.58 12.42
C VAL A 20 -0.11 10.24 13.88
N TYR A 21 -0.41 8.99 14.26
CA TYR A 21 0.19 8.34 15.42
C TYR A 21 1.27 7.37 14.93
N CYS A 22 2.49 7.50 15.46
CA CYS A 22 3.62 6.65 15.12
C CYS A 22 4.21 6.04 16.39
N HIS A 23 4.39 4.73 16.37
CA HIS A 23 5.16 4.00 17.37
C HIS A 23 6.37 3.36 16.71
N GLU A 24 7.55 3.85 17.06
CA GLU A 24 8.83 3.31 16.62
C GLU A 24 9.51 2.53 17.74
N TYR A 25 10.20 1.47 17.36
CA TYR A 25 10.87 0.59 18.30
C TYR A 25 12.02 -0.15 17.62
N ASN A 26 12.93 -0.67 18.44
CA ASN A 26 14.02 -1.54 18.00
C ASN A 26 13.86 -2.91 18.65
N MET A 27 13.77 -3.96 17.84
CA MET A 27 13.64 -5.32 18.33
C MET A 27 14.97 -5.81 18.93
N PRO A 28 14.95 -6.60 20.02
CA PRO A 28 16.15 -7.32 20.46
C PRO A 28 16.72 -8.15 19.30
N GLY A 29 18.04 -8.02 19.06
CA GLY A 29 18.71 -8.67 17.93
C GLY A 29 18.87 -7.80 16.68
N SER A 30 18.26 -6.62 16.63
CA SER A 30 18.51 -5.65 15.55
C SER A 30 19.96 -5.18 15.53
N TRP A 31 20.54 -5.11 14.33
CA TRP A 31 21.89 -4.57 14.10
C TRP A 31 21.93 -3.04 14.08
N TYR A 32 20.77 -2.37 14.08
CA TYR A 32 20.67 -0.92 14.06
C TYR A 32 20.79 -0.32 15.47
N LYS A 33 21.47 0.83 15.56
CA LYS A 33 21.54 1.62 16.80
C LYS A 33 20.21 2.32 17.13
N GLY A 34 19.48 2.78 16.11
CA GLY A 34 18.17 3.44 16.24
C GLY A 34 16.99 2.50 16.02
N ASN A 35 15.78 3.03 16.14
CA ASN A 35 14.55 2.27 15.90
C ASN A 35 14.48 1.82 14.43
N ALA A 36 14.57 0.50 14.22
CA ALA A 36 14.53 -0.11 12.89
C ALA A 36 13.12 -0.52 12.44
N SER A 37 12.13 -0.38 13.32
CA SER A 37 10.73 -0.75 13.06
C SER A 37 9.79 0.38 13.44
N ALA A 38 8.69 0.50 12.69
CA ALA A 38 7.65 1.49 12.96
C ALA A 38 6.27 0.93 12.62
N VAL A 39 5.28 1.36 13.40
CA VAL A 39 3.86 1.21 13.12
C VAL A 39 3.23 2.60 13.13
N CYS A 40 2.57 2.96 12.04
CA CYS A 40 1.96 4.28 11.88
C CYS A 40 0.48 4.13 11.50
N ILE A 41 -0.34 5.04 12.01
CA ILE A 41 -1.74 5.21 11.62
C ILE A 41 -1.90 6.67 11.20
N PHE A 42 -2.26 6.88 9.95
CA PHE A 42 -2.48 8.19 9.34
C PHE A 42 -3.98 8.41 9.13
N GLU A 43 -4.47 9.57 9.54
CA GLU A 43 -5.76 10.09 9.07
C GLU A 43 -5.50 10.88 7.79
N MET A 44 -6.27 10.59 6.74
CA MET A 44 -6.17 11.25 5.45
C MET A 44 -7.27 12.32 5.30
N SER A 45 -7.03 13.30 4.44
CA SER A 45 -7.90 14.47 4.22
C SER A 45 -9.27 14.14 3.65
N ASP A 46 -9.44 12.98 3.00
CA ASP A 46 -10.73 12.46 2.53
C ASP A 46 -11.45 11.60 3.58
N GLY A 47 -10.88 11.47 4.78
CA GLY A 47 -11.38 10.63 5.86
C GLY A 47 -10.97 9.16 5.78
N SER A 48 -10.19 8.76 4.77
CA SER A 48 -9.58 7.43 4.74
C SER A 48 -8.50 7.28 5.80
N VAL A 49 -8.16 6.03 6.14
CA VAL A 49 -7.13 5.69 7.13
C VAL A 49 -6.05 4.86 6.44
N PHE A 50 -4.81 5.33 6.50
CA PHE A 50 -3.66 4.58 6.01
C PHE A 50 -2.85 4.04 7.18
N THR A 51 -2.54 2.74 7.17
CA THR A 51 -1.69 2.10 8.18
C THR A 51 -0.39 1.62 7.55
N TYR A 52 0.73 1.96 8.18
CA TYR A 52 2.05 1.46 7.78
C TYR A 52 2.63 0.58 8.89
N ARG A 53 3.21 -0.56 8.51
CA ARG A 53 4.03 -1.39 9.40
C ARG A 53 5.27 -1.82 8.63
N GLY A 54 6.43 -1.44 9.14
CA GLY A 54 7.70 -1.76 8.50
C GLY A 54 8.78 -2.12 9.51
N SER A 55 9.72 -2.95 9.07
CA SER A 55 10.92 -3.28 9.84
C SER A 55 12.10 -3.54 8.91
N TRP A 56 13.24 -2.94 9.20
CA TRP A 56 14.52 -3.21 8.53
C TRP A 56 15.30 -4.39 9.12
N SER A 57 14.90 -4.85 10.31
CA SER A 57 15.60 -5.88 11.06
C SER A 57 14.73 -7.12 11.29
N ALA A 58 13.61 -7.24 10.58
CA ALA A 58 12.77 -8.43 10.64
C ALA A 58 13.40 -9.58 9.85
N GLU A 59 13.51 -10.74 10.48
CA GLU A 59 13.98 -11.97 9.85
C GLU A 59 12.80 -12.87 9.46
N GLY A 60 12.80 -13.33 8.20
CA GLY A 60 11.73 -14.18 7.65
C GLY A 60 10.53 -13.41 7.09
N PHE A 61 9.79 -14.04 6.18
CA PHE A 61 8.57 -13.51 5.54
C PHE A 61 8.70 -12.06 5.01
N SER A 62 9.82 -11.75 4.37
CA SER A 62 10.05 -10.42 3.82
C SER A 62 9.02 -10.08 2.73
N THR A 63 8.44 -8.89 2.82
CA THR A 63 7.65 -8.29 1.75
C THR A 63 8.54 -7.99 0.54
N SER A 64 7.93 -7.67 -0.59
CA SER A 64 8.63 -7.00 -1.68
C SER A 64 9.13 -5.62 -1.23
N TRP A 65 9.93 -4.98 -2.09
CA TRP A 65 10.30 -3.58 -1.90
C TRP A 65 9.08 -2.64 -1.97
N ASP A 66 8.06 -3.06 -2.71
CA ASP A 66 6.79 -2.37 -2.90
C ASP A 66 5.75 -2.64 -1.80
N ALA A 67 6.14 -3.34 -0.73
CA ALA A 67 5.29 -3.76 0.39
C ALA A 67 4.21 -4.82 0.04
N ASP A 68 3.48 -5.24 1.07
CA ASP A 68 2.25 -6.03 0.94
C ASP A 68 1.07 -5.09 1.22
N TRP A 69 0.25 -4.86 0.20
CA TRP A 69 -0.85 -3.92 0.20
C TRP A 69 -2.18 -4.61 0.42
N ARG A 70 -3.02 -3.98 1.23
CA ARG A 70 -4.44 -4.27 1.31
C ARG A 70 -5.23 -2.97 1.35
N VAL A 71 -6.12 -2.80 0.38
CA VAL A 71 -7.04 -1.67 0.28
C VAL A 71 -8.45 -2.17 0.53
N ILE A 72 -9.20 -1.47 1.39
CA ILE A 72 -10.57 -1.83 1.76
C ILE A 72 -11.48 -0.66 1.40
N GLY A 73 -12.51 -0.93 0.61
CA GLY A 73 -13.53 0.05 0.24
C GLY A 73 -14.93 -0.48 0.53
N SER A 74 -15.94 0.34 0.28
CA SER A 74 -17.35 -0.02 0.53
C SER A 74 -17.89 -1.11 -0.39
N LYS A 75 -17.22 -1.38 -1.53
CA LYS A 75 -17.63 -2.37 -2.53
C LYS A 75 -16.80 -3.64 -2.54
N GLY A 76 -15.80 -3.74 -1.67
CA GLY A 76 -14.85 -4.85 -1.71
C GLY A 76 -13.46 -4.48 -1.21
N SER A 77 -12.50 -5.36 -1.46
CA SER A 77 -11.11 -5.14 -1.09
C SER A 77 -10.16 -5.62 -2.18
N ALA A 78 -8.98 -5.01 -2.24
CA ALA A 78 -7.90 -5.42 -3.12
C ALA A 78 -6.64 -5.71 -2.32
N ARG A 79 -5.82 -6.65 -2.80
CA ARG A 79 -4.52 -7.00 -2.23
C ARG A 79 -3.46 -7.13 -3.31
N TRP A 80 -2.23 -6.79 -2.96
CA TRP A 80 -1.08 -6.91 -3.85
C TRP A 80 0.19 -7.11 -3.03
N ASP A 81 0.94 -8.18 -3.29
CA ASP A 81 2.16 -8.53 -2.55
C ASP A 81 3.44 -7.86 -3.10
N GLY A 82 3.28 -7.00 -4.10
CA GLY A 82 4.38 -6.36 -4.82
C GLY A 82 5.18 -7.30 -5.72
N ARG A 83 4.69 -8.51 -6.00
CA ARG A 83 5.39 -9.51 -6.83
C ARG A 83 4.49 -10.12 -7.91
N THR A 84 3.22 -10.34 -7.59
CA THR A 84 2.25 -11.00 -8.47
C THR A 84 1.14 -10.06 -8.87
N ASP A 85 0.28 -10.48 -9.80
CA ASP A 85 -0.93 -9.74 -10.15
C ASP A 85 -1.79 -9.47 -8.91
N ALA A 86 -2.24 -8.22 -8.79
CA ALA A 86 -3.15 -7.84 -7.71
C ALA A 86 -4.45 -8.65 -7.79
N LYS A 87 -5.06 -8.89 -6.63
CA LYS A 87 -6.32 -9.62 -6.51
C LYS A 87 -7.35 -8.71 -5.85
N ALA A 88 -8.58 -8.73 -6.35
CA ALA A 88 -9.69 -8.02 -5.75
C ALA A 88 -10.84 -8.97 -5.46
N GLU A 89 -11.58 -8.69 -4.39
CA GLU A 89 -12.86 -9.32 -4.10
C GLU A 89 -13.90 -8.21 -4.02
N LEU A 90 -14.90 -8.31 -4.89
CA LEU A 90 -15.99 -7.34 -4.99
C LEU A 90 -17.28 -7.96 -4.47
N VAL A 91 -18.13 -7.15 -3.84
CA VAL A 91 -19.46 -7.60 -3.40
C VAL A 91 -20.25 -8.09 -4.61
N ASP A 92 -20.77 -9.31 -4.52
CA ASP A 92 -21.72 -9.85 -5.49
C ASP A 92 -23.09 -9.21 -5.28
N GLU A 93 -23.43 -8.21 -6.11
CA GLU A 93 -24.72 -7.51 -6.04
C GLU A 93 -25.91 -8.42 -6.40
N ALA A 94 -25.69 -9.55 -7.08
CA ALA A 94 -26.72 -10.55 -7.36
C ALA A 94 -26.91 -11.55 -6.20
N GLY A 95 -26.02 -11.53 -5.20
CA GLY A 95 -26.07 -12.40 -4.04
C GLY A 95 -27.27 -12.10 -3.12
N GLN A 96 -27.70 -13.11 -2.34
CA GLN A 96 -28.74 -12.89 -1.34
C GLN A 96 -28.23 -11.99 -0.20
N PRO A 97 -29.05 -11.04 0.30
CA PRO A 97 -28.69 -10.24 1.46
C PRO A 97 -28.42 -11.12 2.69
N GLY A 98 -27.29 -10.91 3.35
CA GLY A 98 -26.89 -11.65 4.55
C GLY A 98 -26.04 -10.78 5.49
N PHE A 99 -25.68 -11.32 6.66
CA PHE A 99 -24.78 -10.64 7.60
C PHE A 99 -23.41 -10.33 6.98
N THR A 100 -22.97 -11.18 6.06
CA THR A 100 -21.82 -10.96 5.18
C THR A 100 -22.27 -11.10 3.73
N SER A 101 -21.86 -10.18 2.86
CA SER A 101 -22.11 -10.29 1.42
C SER A 101 -21.29 -11.42 0.80
N SER A 102 -21.85 -12.06 -0.23
CA SER A 102 -21.08 -12.89 -1.16
C SER A 102 -20.07 -12.03 -1.92
N MET A 103 -18.95 -12.62 -2.33
CA MET A 103 -17.87 -11.94 -3.04
C MET A 103 -17.53 -12.62 -4.37
N VAL A 104 -17.17 -11.84 -5.37
CA VAL A 104 -16.62 -12.30 -6.65
C VAL A 104 -15.13 -11.94 -6.70
N SER A 105 -14.28 -12.94 -6.93
CA SER A 105 -12.84 -12.73 -7.02
C SER A 105 -12.41 -12.33 -8.44
N HIS A 106 -11.53 -11.34 -8.53
CA HIS A 106 -10.93 -10.82 -9.75
C HIS A 106 -9.41 -10.83 -9.65
N THR A 107 -8.76 -11.13 -10.77
CA THR A 107 -7.32 -10.87 -10.94
C THR A 107 -7.15 -9.60 -11.74
N LEU A 108 -6.35 -8.68 -11.23
CA LEU A 108 -6.03 -7.40 -11.84
C LEU A 108 -4.65 -7.53 -12.49
N THR A 109 -4.62 -7.74 -13.79
CA THR A 109 -3.37 -7.75 -14.55
C THR A 109 -2.99 -6.31 -14.90
N PRO A 110 -1.77 -5.84 -14.55
CA PRO A 110 -1.34 -4.50 -14.88
C PRO A 110 -1.30 -4.29 -16.40
N ASP A 111 -1.85 -3.18 -16.88
CA ASP A 111 -1.78 -2.73 -18.27
C ASP A 111 -0.96 -1.43 -18.36
N TRP A 112 0.24 -1.44 -17.78
CA TRP A 112 1.15 -0.30 -17.83
C TRP A 112 2.09 -0.44 -19.04
N PRO A 113 1.97 0.44 -20.05
CA PRO A 113 2.82 0.36 -21.25
C PRO A 113 4.19 1.01 -21.05
N GLY A 114 4.37 1.77 -19.97
CA GLY A 114 5.58 2.52 -19.68
C GLY A 114 6.69 1.67 -19.08
N ARG A 115 7.86 2.29 -18.89
CA ARG A 115 8.98 1.65 -18.20
C ARG A 115 8.73 1.61 -16.70
N LEU A 116 9.36 0.65 -16.04
CA LEU A 116 9.28 0.46 -14.59
C LEU A 116 10.58 0.95 -13.91
N GLU A 117 10.55 0.99 -12.58
CA GLU A 117 11.69 1.35 -11.74
C GLU A 117 12.30 2.72 -12.12
N HIS A 118 13.64 2.85 -12.05
CA HIS A 118 14.34 4.11 -12.28
C HIS A 118 14.09 4.70 -13.67
N ASP A 119 13.94 3.86 -14.70
CA ASP A 119 13.68 4.31 -16.07
C ASP A 119 12.30 4.99 -16.17
N GLY A 120 11.28 4.40 -15.56
CA GLY A 120 9.96 5.01 -15.46
C GLY A 120 9.99 6.30 -14.63
N CYS A 121 10.76 6.34 -13.53
CA CYS A 121 10.91 7.56 -12.74
C CYS A 121 11.54 8.71 -13.54
N LEU A 122 12.51 8.41 -14.41
CA LEU A 122 13.11 9.42 -15.29
C LEU A 122 12.11 9.92 -16.33
N ASP A 123 11.28 9.03 -16.90
CA ASP A 123 10.21 9.41 -17.84
C ASP A 123 9.22 10.39 -17.19
N GLU A 124 8.72 10.08 -15.99
CA GLU A 124 7.82 10.95 -15.23
C GLU A 124 8.47 12.29 -14.87
N MET A 125 9.76 12.28 -14.50
CA MET A 125 10.51 13.51 -14.21
C MET A 125 10.58 14.44 -15.42
N PHE A 126 10.83 13.91 -16.62
CA PHE A 126 10.86 14.72 -17.84
C PHE A 126 9.46 15.17 -18.27
N ALA A 127 8.45 14.29 -18.16
CA ALA A 127 7.07 14.62 -18.46
C ALA A 127 6.54 15.78 -17.60
N ALA A 128 6.93 15.85 -16.32
CA ALA A 128 6.57 16.94 -15.42
C ALA A 128 7.11 18.32 -15.83
N LEU A 129 8.11 18.40 -16.72
CA LEU A 129 8.61 19.67 -17.26
C LEU A 129 7.76 20.18 -18.43
N GLU A 130 6.95 19.32 -19.05
CA GLU A 130 6.11 19.64 -20.20
C GLU A 130 4.66 20.01 -19.78
N ALA A 131 4.32 19.85 -18.50
CA ALA A 131 3.00 20.07 -17.91
C ALA A 131 2.74 21.52 -17.45
#